data_AF-A0A519LJA4-F1
#
_entry.id   AF-A0A519LJA4-F1
#
_cell.length_a   1.000
_cell.length_b   1.000
_cell.length_c   1.000
_cell.angle_alpha   90.00
_cell.angle_beta   90.00
_cell.angle_gamma   90.00
#
_symmetry.space_group_name_H-M   'P 1'
#
loop_
_entity.id
_entity.type
_entity.pdbx_description
1 polymer ?
#
loop_
_entity_poly.entity_id
_entity_poly.type
_entity_poly.pdbx_seq_one_letter_code
_entity_poly.pdbx_strand_id
1 'polypeptide(L)' 'RFDVVWAAAGHPHSVFPLHPSDLQRLTGAPVVDVVQAPVEASALHAA' A
#
# COMPACT_ATOMS: atom_id res chain seq x y z
N ARG A 1 -10.93 -7.32 4.12
CA ARG A 1 -9.57 -7.34 4.71
C ARG A 1 -8.83 -8.54 4.11
N PHE A 2 -7.51 -8.44 3.91
CA PHE A 2 -6.70 -9.52 3.34
C PHE A 2 -5.86 -10.21 4.42
N ASP A 3 -5.74 -11.53 4.31
CA ASP A 3 -4.90 -12.35 5.19
C ASP A 3 -3.42 -12.26 4.80
N VAL A 4 -3.14 -12.09 3.50
CA VAL A 4 -1.80 -11.94 2.94
C VAL A 4 -1.75 -10.66 2.10
N VAL A 5 -0.64 -9.95 2.21
CA VAL A 5 -0.27 -8.81 1.36
C VAL A 5 1.09 -9.06 0.72
N TRP A 6 1.43 -8.30 -0.32
CA TRP A 6 2.71 -8.40 -1.02
C TRP A 6 3.47 -7.08 -0.88
N ALA A 7 4.65 -7.12 -0.24
CA ALA A 7 5.51 -5.96 -0.06
C ALA A 7 6.69 -6.01 -1.06
N ALA A 8 7.18 -4.84 -1.47
CA ALA A 8 8.35 -4.73 -2.33
C ALA A 8 9.60 -5.28 -1.64
N ALA A 9 10.40 -6.06 -2.36
CA ALA A 9 11.60 -6.72 -1.83
C ALA A 9 12.91 -5.94 -2.08
N GLY A 10 12.82 -4.66 -2.45
CA GLY A 10 13.99 -3.79 -2.67
C GLY A 10 14.67 -3.90 -4.04
N HIS A 11 14.10 -4.67 -4.98
CA HIS A 11 14.56 -4.75 -6.37
C HIS A 11 13.38 -4.62 -7.33
N PRO A 12 13.57 -4.07 -8.55
CA PRO A 12 12.54 -4.08 -9.58
C PRO A 12 12.01 -5.50 -9.79
N HIS A 13 10.69 -5.63 -9.93
CA HIS A 13 9.97 -6.89 -10.17
C HIS A 13 10.02 -7.93 -9.04
N SER A 14 10.53 -7.59 -7.85
CA SER A 14 10.59 -8.52 -6.71
C SER A 14 9.65 -8.09 -5.58
N VAL A 15 8.83 -9.04 -5.11
CA VAL A 15 7.90 -8.90 -3.98
C VAL A 15 7.92 -10.14 -3.11
N PHE A 16 7.49 -10.01 -1.84
CA PHE A 16 7.34 -11.15 -0.94
C PHE A 16 5.99 -11.12 -0.21
N PRO A 17 5.36 -12.29 0.02
CA PRO A 17 4.10 -12.38 0.74
C PRO A 17 4.34 -12.37 2.26
N LEU A 18 3.43 -11.73 3.00
CA LEU A 18 3.40 -11.77 4.47
C LEU A 18 2.02 -11.45 5.02
N HIS A 19 1.79 -11.78 6.30
CA HIS A 19 0.62 -11.28 7.00
C HIS A 19 0.78 -9.78 7.31
N PRO A 20 -0.29 -8.97 7.27
CA PRO A 20 -0.21 -7.55 7.60
C PRO A 20 0.37 -7.24 8.99
N SER A 21 0.14 -8.13 9.98
CA SER A 21 0.70 -8.01 11.34
C SER A 21 2.22 -8.19 11.36
N ASP A 22 2.77 -9.00 10.46
CA ASP A 22 4.21 -9.17 10.32
C ASP A 22 4.85 -7.88 9.79
N LEU A 23 4.21 -7.22 8.82
CA LEU A 23 4.70 -5.94 8.29
C LEU A 23 4.77 -4.86 9.38
N GLN A 24 3.75 -4.78 10.24
CA GLN A 24 3.74 -3.88 11.39
C GLN A 24 4.90 -4.18 12.35
N ARG A 25 5.09 -5.45 12.71
CA ARG A 25 6.17 -5.89 13.61
C ARG A 25 7.56 -5.60 13.05
N LEU A 26 7.78 -5.87 11.76
CA LEU A 26 9.08 -5.70 11.10
C LEU A 26 9.47 -4.22 10.95
N THR A 27 8.49 -3.33 10.78
CA THR A 27 8.74 -1.90 10.55
C THR A 27 8.68 -1.06 11.84
N GLY A 28 7.99 -1.54 12.87
CA GLY A 28 7.67 -0.75 14.06
C GLY A 28 6.66 0.38 13.79
N ALA A 29 6.09 0.46 12.59
CA ALA A 29 5.16 1.53 12.21
C ALA A 29 3.75 1.29 12.79
N PRO A 30 3.01 2.33 13.19
CA PRO A 30 1.62 2.18 13.59
C PRO A 30 0.72 1.90 12.38
N VAL A 31 -0.41 1.22 12.64
CA VAL A 31 -1.48 1.09 11.63
C VAL A 31 -2.33 2.36 11.65
N VAL A 32 -2.46 2.99 10.50
CA VAL A 32 -3.20 4.24 10.28
C VAL A 32 -3.98 4.15 8.97
N ASP A 33 -5.13 4.82 8.88
CA ASP A 33 -5.86 5.00 7.63
C ASP A 33 -5.24 6.16 6.84
N VAL A 34 -4.68 5.85 5.67
CA VAL A 34 -3.89 6.80 4.86
C VAL A 34 -4.38 6.88 3.41
N VAL A 35 -5.51 6.23 3.10
CA VAL A 35 -6.04 6.20 1.73
C VAL A 35 -6.54 7.61 1.37
N GLN A 36 -5.99 8.20 0.33
CA GLN A 36 -6.49 9.46 -0.22
C GLN A 36 -7.80 9.23 -0.95
N ALA A 37 -8.75 10.16 -0.80
CA ALA A 37 -9.94 10.17 -1.63
C ALA A 37 -9.51 10.28 -3.11
N PRO A 38 -10.21 9.58 -4.03
CA PRO A 38 -9.95 9.74 -5.46
C PRO A 38 -10.09 11.21 -5.84
N VAL A 39 -9.09 11.75 -6.55
CA VAL A 39 -9.24 13.06 -7.20
C VAL A 39 -10.17 12.86 -8.38
N GLU A 40 -11.32 13.53 -8.40
CA GLU A 40 -12.23 13.42 -9.54
C GLU A 40 -11.55 13.89 -10.83
N ALA A 41 -11.45 12.97 -11.80
CA ALA A 41 -10.83 13.19 -13.11
C ALA A 41 -11.62 14.15 -14.03
N SER A 42 -12.61 14.89 -13.51
CA SER A 42 -13.43 15.80 -14.30
C SER A 42 -12.71 17.10 -14.68
N ALA A 43 -11.61 17.47 -14.02
CA ALA A 43 -10.90 18.72 -14.28
C ALA A 43 -9.81 18.61 -15.37
N LEU A 44 -9.46 17.40 -15.85
CA LEU A 44 -8.34 17.19 -16.77
C LEU A 44 -8.73 17.21 -18.26
N HIS A 45 -10.03 17.10 -18.60
CA HIS A 45 -10.51 17.05 -20.00
C HIS A 45 -10.92 18.41 -20.59
N ALA A 46 -10.77 19.52 -19.87
CA ALA A 46 -11.27 20.84 -20.26
C ALA A 46 -10.18 21.88 -20.57
N ALA A 47 -9.02 21.46 -21.10
CA ALA A 47 -7.94 22.36 -21.52
C ALA A 47 -7.43 22.02 -22.93
#